data_AF-A0AAW2YFA4-F1
#
_entry.id   AF-A0AAW2YFA4-F1
#
_cell.length_a   1.000
_cell.length_b   1.000
_cell.length_c   1.000
_cell.angle_alpha   90.00
_cell.angle_beta   90.00
_cell.angle_gamma   90.00
#
_symmetry.space_group_name_H-M   'P 1'
#
loop_
_entity.id
_entity.type
_entity.pdbx_description
1 polymer ?
#
loop_
_entity_poly.entity_id
_entity_poly.type
_entity_poly.pdbx_seq_one_letter_code
_entity_poly.pdbx_strand_id
1 'polypeptide(L)'
;MDTQSVAISVDDAYLSLLLTATDHQNLDHVQSLMSDDDYAQQLQLQEAIMASILSLQIPHTPNISVDEPSRKKSKTVVGEPSQTLCEICADRKDGDQMFSVPNCSHRFCTECITKHISITIKKRAIVARPLTCPDVDCKGVIEIEACRGMVADDVLASWDDAICESMIAPSQRFYCPYKNCSGLLVNDDSGGIREAECPLCRRLM
;
A
#
# COMPACT_ATOMS: atom_id res chain seq x y z
N MET A 1 6.80 34.27 22.01
CA MET A 1 5.84 34.98 21.14
C MET A 1 6.12 34.47 19.76
N ASP A 2 5.17 33.71 19.19
CA ASP A 2 4.93 33.49 17.76
C ASP A 2 3.90 32.35 17.66
N THR A 3 2.63 32.74 17.70
CA THR A 3 1.49 31.85 17.41
C THR A 3 1.33 31.77 15.90
N GLN A 4 1.75 30.66 15.30
CA GLN A 4 1.48 30.40 13.88
C GLN A 4 0.00 30.00 13.73
N SER A 5 -0.85 30.97 13.40
CA SER A 5 -2.24 30.73 13.03
C SER A 5 -2.29 29.98 11.70
N VAL A 6 -2.78 28.74 11.71
CA VAL A 6 -3.11 28.02 10.48
C VAL A 6 -4.47 28.53 10.01
N ALA A 7 -4.46 29.48 9.08
CA ALA A 7 -5.66 29.91 8.38
C ALA A 7 -6.02 28.83 7.34
N ILE A 8 -7.09 28.07 7.61
CA ILE A 8 -7.68 27.18 6.63
C ILE A 8 -8.48 28.07 5.67
N SER A 9 -7.86 28.44 4.54
CA SER A 9 -8.56 29.11 3.44
C SER A 9 -9.47 28.07 2.78
N VAL A 10 -10.77 28.17 3.00
CA VAL A 10 -11.76 27.38 2.27
C VAL A 10 -12.06 28.14 0.98
N ASP A 11 -11.56 27.63 -0.14
CA ASP A 11 -11.71 28.29 -1.44
C ASP A 11 -13.18 28.30 -1.88
N ASP A 12 -13.63 29.40 -2.50
CA ASP A 12 -15.01 29.60 -3.02
C ASP A 12 -15.46 28.50 -4.01
N ALA A 13 -14.51 27.77 -4.58
CA ALA A 13 -14.77 26.60 -5.42
C ALA A 13 -15.36 25.41 -4.63
N TYR A 14 -14.93 25.21 -3.38
CA TYR A 14 -15.49 24.18 -2.49
C TYR A 14 -16.93 24.52 -2.09
N LEU A 15 -17.19 25.80 -1.80
CA LEU A 15 -18.53 26.30 -1.53
C LEU A 15 -19.45 26.15 -2.75
N SER A 16 -18.92 26.42 -3.95
CA SER A 16 -19.66 26.24 -5.21
C SER A 16 -19.95 24.77 -5.53
N LEU A 17 -19.07 23.84 -5.13
CA LEU A 17 -19.32 22.40 -5.30
C LEU A 17 -20.44 21.89 -4.38
N LEU A 18 -20.53 22.42 -3.16
CA LEU A 18 -21.62 22.12 -2.22
C LEU A 18 -22.96 22.69 -2.70
N LEU A 19 -22.95 23.90 -3.27
CA LEU A 19 -24.14 24.54 -3.83
C LEU A 19 -24.61 23.88 -5.13
N THR A 20 -23.70 23.45 -6.00
CA THR A 20 -24.05 22.80 -7.28
C THR A 20 -24.47 21.34 -7.13
N ALA A 21 -24.12 20.68 -6.03
CA ALA A 21 -24.60 19.33 -5.71
C ALA A 21 -26.07 19.29 -5.24
N THR A 22 -26.69 20.46 -5.00
CA THR A 22 -28.04 20.56 -4.41
C THR A 22 -29.04 21.28 -5.32
N ASP A 23 -29.11 20.88 -6.59
CA ASP A 23 -30.19 21.34 -7.47
C ASP A 23 -30.85 20.20 -8.25
N HIS A 24 -31.62 19.39 -7.53
CA HIS A 24 -32.96 18.96 -7.97
C HIS A 24 -33.75 18.37 -6.77
N GLN A 25 -34.70 19.17 -6.27
CA GLN A 25 -35.86 18.80 -5.45
C GLN A 25 -35.64 18.49 -3.94
N ASN A 26 -35.47 19.53 -3.10
CA ASN A 26 -36.31 19.80 -1.91
C ASN A 26 -35.74 20.96 -1.08
N LEU A 27 -36.42 22.10 -1.13
CA LEU A 27 -36.11 23.34 -0.38
C LEU A 27 -36.76 23.35 1.02
N ASP A 28 -36.85 22.20 1.70
CA ASP A 28 -37.39 22.11 3.08
C ASP A 28 -36.44 21.41 4.06
N HIS A 29 -35.21 21.08 3.64
CA HIS A 29 -34.24 20.37 4.49
C HIS A 29 -32.90 21.09 4.69
N VAL A 30 -32.87 22.41 4.46
CA VAL A 30 -31.71 23.27 4.78
C VAL A 30 -31.70 23.60 6.29
N GLN A 31 -31.90 22.56 7.10
CA GLN A 31 -31.56 22.55 8.51
C GLN A 31 -31.04 21.16 8.90
N SER A 32 -30.18 20.59 8.07
CA SER A 32 -29.24 19.58 8.54
C SER A 32 -27.89 20.25 8.81
N LEU A 33 -27.91 21.26 9.69
CA LEU A 33 -26.76 21.51 10.54
C LEU A 33 -26.49 20.18 11.24
N MET A 34 -25.23 19.75 11.25
CA MET A 34 -24.80 18.51 11.91
C MET A 34 -25.53 18.37 13.25
N SER A 35 -26.13 17.21 13.52
CA SER A 35 -26.85 16.99 14.78
C SER A 35 -25.90 17.27 15.95
N ASP A 36 -26.43 17.77 17.07
CA ASP A 36 -25.63 17.98 18.29
C ASP A 36 -24.88 16.69 18.68
N ASP A 37 -25.47 15.52 18.39
CA ASP A 37 -24.86 14.20 18.57
C ASP A 37 -23.63 13.97 17.67
N ASP A 38 -23.69 14.37 16.40
CA ASP A 38 -22.57 14.22 15.45
C ASP A 38 -21.42 15.15 15.84
N TYR A 39 -21.75 16.38 16.26
CA TYR A 39 -20.76 17.33 16.76
C TYR A 39 -20.10 16.85 18.06
N ALA A 40 -20.89 16.28 18.98
CA ALA A 40 -20.37 15.68 20.21
C ALA A 40 -19.43 14.50 19.94
N GLN A 41 -19.79 13.63 18.99
CA GLN A 41 -18.91 12.52 18.57
C GLN A 41 -17.61 13.03 17.95
N GLN A 42 -17.68 14.07 17.12
CA GLN A 42 -16.49 14.68 16.52
C GLN A 42 -15.57 15.27 17.57
N LEU A 43 -16.12 15.93 18.60
CA LEU A 43 -15.34 16.45 19.72
C LEU A 43 -14.66 15.34 20.53
N GLN A 44 -15.39 14.27 20.86
CA GLN A 44 -14.85 13.12 21.57
C GLN A 44 -13.71 12.43 20.81
N LEU A 45 -13.84 12.29 19.48
CA LEU A 45 -12.79 11.75 18.64
C LEU A 45 -11.53 12.62 18.69
N GLN A 46 -11.69 13.94 18.61
CA GLN A 46 -10.58 14.88 18.68
C GLN A 46 -9.86 14.81 20.03
N GLU A 47 -10.60 14.68 21.13
CA GLU A 47 -10.04 14.51 22.48
C GLU A 47 -9.26 13.19 22.62
N ALA A 48 -9.81 12.08 22.13
CA ALA A 48 -9.15 10.78 22.18
C ALA A 48 -7.84 10.76 21.37
N ILE A 49 -7.82 11.42 20.21
CA ILE A 49 -6.62 11.57 19.39
C ILE A 49 -5.57 12.42 20.12
N MET A 50 -5.97 13.56 20.71
CA MET A 50 -5.04 14.40 21.48
C MET A 50 -4.45 13.66 22.68
N ALA A 51 -5.26 12.92 23.44
CA ALA A 51 -4.80 12.11 24.56
C ALA A 51 -3.80 11.02 24.14
N SER A 52 -4.03 10.40 22.98
CA SER A 52 -3.13 9.39 22.41
C SER A 52 -1.78 10.00 22.01
N ILE A 53 -1.77 11.20 21.44
CA ILE A 53 -0.53 11.93 21.08
C ILE A 53 0.24 12.33 22.34
N LEU A 54 -0.45 12.84 23.36
CA LEU A 54 0.15 13.18 24.66
C LEU A 54 0.77 11.95 25.35
N SER A 55 0.15 10.78 25.19
CA SER A 55 0.66 9.51 25.73
C SER A 55 1.97 9.07 25.04
N LEU A 56 2.20 9.48 23.80
CA LEU A 56 3.44 9.20 23.04
C LEU A 56 4.59 10.16 23.41
N GLN A 57 4.34 11.24 24.14
CA GLN A 57 5.29 12.34 24.36
C GLN A 57 5.87 12.39 25.78
N ILE A 58 5.71 11.35 26.60
CA ILE A 58 6.37 11.29 27.92
C ILE A 58 7.90 11.28 27.72
N PRO A 59 8.65 12.32 28.13
CA PRO A 59 10.09 12.23 28.24
C PRO A 59 10.38 11.42 29.50
N HIS A 60 10.82 10.18 29.35
CA HIS A 60 11.34 9.42 30.49
C HIS A 60 12.66 10.05 30.96
N THR A 61 12.60 10.85 32.01
CA THR A 61 13.66 10.90 33.03
C THR A 61 13.00 10.73 34.40
N PRO A 62 13.54 9.84 35.24
CA PRO A 62 14.18 10.38 36.43
C PRO A 62 15.53 9.73 36.70
N ASN A 63 16.47 10.57 37.11
CA ASN A 63 17.77 10.23 37.63
C ASN A 63 17.65 10.04 39.16
N ILE A 64 17.92 8.84 39.69
CA ILE A 64 18.38 8.66 41.08
C ILE A 64 19.48 7.59 41.08
N SER A 65 20.68 8.05 41.40
CA SER A 65 21.92 7.31 41.59
C SER A 65 21.99 6.60 42.93
N VAL A 66 22.42 5.34 42.94
CA VAL A 66 23.12 4.71 44.08
C VAL A 66 24.28 3.86 43.53
N ASP A 67 25.49 4.16 44.00
CA ASP A 67 26.78 3.58 43.60
C ASP A 67 27.07 2.19 44.23
N GLU A 68 27.63 1.29 43.40
CA GLU A 68 28.58 0.16 43.64
C GLU A 68 28.26 -0.99 44.66
N PRO A 69 28.89 -2.20 44.58
CA PRO A 69 30.06 -2.54 43.79
C PRO A 69 30.08 -3.79 42.88
N SER A 70 30.95 -3.66 41.87
CA SER A 70 31.66 -4.67 41.07
C SER A 70 31.49 -6.16 41.41
N ARG A 71 30.99 -6.94 40.44
CA ARG A 71 31.28 -8.39 40.36
C ARG A 71 31.52 -8.85 38.93
N LYS A 72 32.80 -8.97 38.56
CA LYS A 72 33.26 -9.67 37.35
C LYS A 72 32.76 -11.12 37.38
N LYS A 73 31.89 -11.48 36.43
CA LYS A 73 31.74 -12.85 35.95
C LYS A 73 31.59 -12.81 34.44
N SER A 74 32.68 -13.18 33.78
CA SER A 74 32.65 -13.71 32.42
C SER A 74 31.59 -14.80 32.33
N LYS A 75 30.59 -14.58 31.48
CA LYS A 75 29.70 -15.62 31.01
C LYS A 75 29.46 -15.36 29.54
N THR A 76 29.86 -16.34 28.74
CA THR A 76 29.71 -16.45 27.29
C THR A 76 28.35 -15.91 26.86
N VAL A 77 28.33 -14.86 26.04
CA VAL A 77 27.11 -14.34 25.43
C VAL A 77 26.67 -15.37 24.40
N VAL A 78 25.73 -16.23 24.78
CA VAL A 78 24.86 -16.87 23.80
C VAL A 78 24.08 -15.73 23.19
N GLY A 79 24.34 -15.41 21.92
CA GLY A 79 23.70 -14.31 21.21
C GLY A 79 22.19 -14.48 21.30
N GLU A 80 21.52 -13.54 21.96
CA GLU A 80 20.08 -13.44 21.86
C GLU A 80 19.74 -13.23 20.37
N PRO A 81 18.80 -14.00 19.79
CA PRO A 81 18.36 -13.74 18.44
C PRO A 81 17.77 -12.32 18.41
N SER A 82 18.42 -11.42 17.69
CA SER A 82 17.97 -10.04 17.54
C SER A 82 16.72 -10.03 16.66
N GLN A 83 15.56 -10.24 17.26
CA GLN A 83 14.29 -10.19 16.56
C GLN A 83 13.99 -8.75 16.13
N THR A 84 13.49 -8.61 14.90
CA THR A 84 13.10 -7.32 14.31
C THR A 84 11.58 -7.26 14.12
N LEU A 85 11.01 -6.06 14.18
CA LEU A 85 9.57 -5.86 14.06
C LEU A 85 9.19 -5.68 12.59
N CYS A 86 8.13 -6.34 12.13
CA CYS A 86 7.57 -6.11 10.81
C CYS A 86 6.68 -4.87 10.81
N GLU A 87 6.92 -3.93 9.89
CA GLU A 87 6.15 -2.68 9.81
C GLU A 87 4.69 -2.86 9.33
N ILE A 88 4.37 -4.01 8.71
CA ILE A 88 3.01 -4.31 8.23
C ILE A 88 2.15 -4.99 9.30
N CYS A 89 2.65 -6.06 9.93
CA CYS A 89 1.88 -6.83 10.91
C CYS A 89 2.23 -6.53 12.38
N ALA A 90 3.25 -5.70 12.62
CA ALA A 90 3.78 -5.37 13.94
C ALA A 90 4.32 -6.56 14.78
N ASP A 91 4.49 -7.74 14.17
CA ASP A 91 5.07 -8.91 14.85
C ASP A 91 6.60 -8.87 14.90
N ARG A 92 7.16 -9.44 15.96
CA ARG A 92 8.60 -9.73 16.05
C ARG A 92 8.93 -11.00 15.28
N LYS A 93 9.99 -10.93 14.47
CA LYS A 93 10.47 -12.02 13.62
C LYS A 93 11.98 -12.13 13.70
N ASP A 94 12.47 -13.36 13.60
CA ASP A 94 13.89 -13.64 13.47
C ASP A 94 14.42 -13.14 12.11
N GLY A 95 15.74 -12.94 12.00
CA GLY A 95 16.35 -12.31 10.83
C GLY A 95 16.12 -13.07 9.52
N ASP A 96 16.01 -14.39 9.58
CA ASP A 96 15.72 -15.30 8.46
C ASP A 96 14.26 -15.23 7.98
N GLN A 97 13.35 -14.78 8.85
CA GLN A 97 11.93 -14.57 8.54
C GLN A 97 11.65 -13.15 8.02
N MET A 98 12.69 -12.34 7.82
CA MET A 98 12.57 -10.93 7.46
C MET A 98 13.22 -10.63 6.11
N PHE A 99 12.42 -10.05 5.22
CA PHE A 99 12.86 -9.55 3.94
C PHE A 99 13.33 -8.10 4.05
N SER A 100 14.47 -7.80 3.43
CA SER A 100 15.03 -6.45 3.35
C SER A 100 14.79 -5.93 1.94
N VAL A 101 14.09 -4.80 1.80
CA VAL A 101 13.85 -4.23 0.48
C VAL A 101 15.15 -3.59 -0.04
N PRO A 102 15.62 -3.91 -1.25
CA PRO A 102 16.79 -3.26 -1.83
C PRO A 102 16.60 -1.74 -1.94
N ASN A 103 17.67 -0.99 -1.73
CA ASN A 103 17.70 0.47 -1.86
C ASN A 103 16.79 1.25 -0.88
N CYS A 104 16.35 0.63 0.22
CA CYS A 104 15.82 1.34 1.40
C CYS A 104 16.10 0.56 2.70
N SER A 105 15.72 1.12 3.85
CA SER A 105 15.94 0.50 5.17
C SER A 105 14.76 -0.34 5.68
N HIS A 106 13.65 -0.37 4.95
CA HIS A 106 12.41 -1.02 5.41
C HIS A 106 12.52 -2.55 5.36
N ARG A 107 11.92 -3.18 6.38
CA ARG A 107 11.95 -4.63 6.55
C ARG A 107 10.56 -5.17 6.83
N PHE A 108 10.23 -6.27 6.20
CA PHE A 108 8.92 -6.90 6.31
C PHE A 108 9.08 -8.39 6.54
N CYS A 109 8.18 -9.01 7.29
CA CYS A 109 8.21 -10.46 7.39
C CYS A 109 7.91 -11.10 6.03
N THR A 110 8.47 -12.28 5.79
CA THR A 110 8.32 -13.03 4.54
C THR A 110 6.83 -13.21 4.16
N GLU A 111 5.97 -13.46 5.14
CA GLU A 111 4.54 -13.61 4.91
C GLU A 111 3.88 -12.32 4.38
N CYS A 112 4.18 -11.17 4.99
CA CYS A 112 3.59 -9.89 4.60
C CYS A 112 4.08 -9.46 3.20
N ILE A 113 5.38 -9.60 2.93
CA ILE A 113 5.92 -9.21 1.63
C ILE A 113 5.43 -10.15 0.52
N THR A 114 5.34 -11.45 0.77
CA THR A 114 4.76 -12.42 -0.20
C THR A 114 3.31 -12.10 -0.53
N LYS A 115 2.50 -11.71 0.47
CA LYS A 115 1.13 -11.25 0.24
C LYS A 115 1.09 -9.97 -0.58
N HIS A 116 1.93 -8.98 -0.25
CA HIS A 116 2.04 -7.72 -1.02
C HIS A 116 2.39 -7.99 -2.49
N ILE A 117 3.42 -8.79 -2.75
CA ILE A 117 3.85 -9.20 -4.09
C ILE A 117 2.68 -9.85 -4.84
N SER A 118 2.06 -10.86 -4.24
CA SER A 118 0.97 -11.63 -4.85
C SER A 118 -0.24 -10.77 -5.18
N ILE A 119 -0.64 -9.89 -4.26
CA ILE A 119 -1.76 -8.96 -4.46
C ILE A 119 -1.40 -7.94 -5.54
N THR A 120 -0.18 -7.42 -5.53
CA THR A 120 0.24 -6.40 -6.49
C THR A 120 0.30 -6.96 -7.90
N ILE A 121 0.83 -8.17 -8.10
CA ILE A 121 0.84 -8.84 -9.40
C ILE A 121 -0.59 -9.12 -9.86
N LYS A 122 -1.44 -9.72 -9.00
CA LYS A 122 -2.83 -10.06 -9.35
C LYS A 122 -3.70 -8.84 -9.65
N LYS A 123 -3.48 -7.71 -8.95
CA LYS A 123 -4.22 -6.46 -9.18
C LYS A 123 -3.73 -5.71 -10.42
N ARG A 124 -2.47 -5.89 -10.83
CA ARG A 124 -1.89 -5.16 -11.96
C ARG A 124 -2.05 -5.95 -13.24
N ALA A 125 -3.16 -5.70 -13.94
CA ALA A 125 -3.33 -6.10 -15.33
C ALA A 125 -2.88 -5.03 -16.35
N ILE A 126 -2.43 -3.83 -15.94
CA ILE A 126 -2.39 -2.67 -16.88
C ILE A 126 -1.13 -1.79 -16.80
N VAL A 127 -0.26 -1.93 -15.80
CA VAL A 127 0.84 -0.96 -15.66
C VAL A 127 2.18 -1.62 -15.38
N ALA A 128 3.10 -1.42 -16.32
CA ALA A 128 4.54 -1.67 -16.32
C ALA A 128 5.29 -0.92 -15.19
N ARG A 129 4.70 -0.79 -14.00
CA ARG A 129 5.37 -0.15 -12.88
C ARG A 129 6.18 -1.18 -12.13
N PRO A 130 7.39 -0.82 -11.67
CA PRO A 130 8.16 -1.66 -10.79
C PRO A 130 7.33 -2.03 -9.56
N LEU A 131 7.59 -3.22 -9.02
CA LEU A 131 7.08 -3.59 -7.72
C LEU A 131 7.81 -2.74 -6.67
N THR A 132 7.07 -1.96 -5.90
CA THR A 132 7.64 -1.01 -4.94
C THR A 132 7.54 -1.53 -3.52
N CYS A 133 8.38 -0.96 -2.66
CA CYS A 133 8.31 -1.08 -1.21
C CYS A 133 6.86 -0.84 -0.73
N PRO A 134 6.34 -1.66 0.20
CA PRO A 134 5.03 -1.45 0.81
C PRO A 134 4.90 -0.15 1.63
N ASP A 135 6.03 0.38 2.12
CA ASP A 135 6.04 1.59 2.95
C ASP A 135 5.62 2.84 2.16
N VAL A 136 4.95 3.76 2.85
CA VAL A 136 4.33 4.95 2.24
C VAL A 136 5.42 5.90 1.72
N ASP A 137 5.25 6.40 0.50
CA ASP A 137 6.20 7.29 -0.18
C ASP A 137 7.64 6.74 -0.37
N CYS A 138 7.84 5.45 -0.09
CA CYS A 138 9.12 4.79 -0.30
C CYS A 138 9.31 4.42 -1.79
N LYS A 139 10.48 4.79 -2.34
CA LYS A 139 10.86 4.50 -3.74
C LYS A 139 11.68 3.23 -3.90
N GLY A 140 11.83 2.43 -2.84
CA GLY A 140 12.51 1.14 -2.90
C GLY A 140 11.82 0.23 -3.91
N VAL A 141 12.61 -0.49 -4.71
CA VAL A 141 12.11 -1.39 -5.75
C VAL A 141 12.44 -2.82 -5.34
N ILE A 142 11.46 -3.69 -5.50
CA ILE A 142 11.59 -5.13 -5.24
C ILE A 142 11.83 -5.80 -6.59
N GLU A 143 13.00 -6.40 -6.74
CA GLU A 143 13.38 -7.15 -7.93
C GLU A 143 12.72 -8.53 -7.94
N ILE A 144 12.36 -9.02 -9.13
CA ILE A 144 11.73 -10.33 -9.32
C ILE A 144 12.63 -11.47 -8.85
N GLU A 145 13.94 -11.34 -9.06
CA GLU A 145 14.94 -12.32 -8.64
C GLU A 145 14.98 -12.47 -7.12
N ALA A 146 14.80 -11.38 -6.37
CA ALA A 146 14.72 -11.42 -4.91
C ALA A 146 13.44 -12.09 -4.39
N CYS A 147 12.43 -12.28 -5.24
CA CYS A 147 11.18 -12.96 -4.91
C CYS A 147 11.24 -14.48 -5.18
N ARG A 148 12.25 -14.96 -5.93
CA ARG A 148 12.38 -16.39 -6.25
C ARG A 148 12.51 -17.22 -4.97
N GLY A 149 11.67 -18.24 -4.84
CA GLY A 149 11.61 -19.10 -3.65
C GLY A 149 10.79 -18.56 -2.48
N MET A 150 10.35 -17.29 -2.52
CA MET A 150 9.44 -16.72 -1.51
C MET A 150 7.98 -16.74 -1.93
N VAL A 151 7.72 -16.69 -3.23
CA VAL A 151 6.38 -16.74 -3.83
C VAL A 151 6.25 -17.97 -4.71
N ALA A 152 5.02 -18.40 -4.96
CA ALA A 152 4.74 -19.55 -5.80
C ALA A 152 5.07 -19.27 -7.29
N ASP A 153 5.45 -20.31 -8.02
CA ASP A 153 5.92 -20.20 -9.42
C ASP A 153 4.84 -19.63 -10.36
N ASP A 154 3.57 -19.91 -10.10
CA ASP A 154 2.42 -19.36 -10.84
C ASP A 154 2.33 -17.83 -10.73
N VAL A 155 2.68 -17.29 -9.55
CA VAL A 155 2.74 -15.84 -9.30
C VAL A 155 3.90 -15.21 -10.07
N LEU A 156 5.06 -15.87 -10.13
CA LEU A 156 6.21 -15.40 -10.91
C LEU A 156 5.92 -15.42 -12.41
N ALA A 157 5.35 -16.52 -12.92
CA ALA A 157 4.94 -16.62 -14.32
C ALA A 157 3.95 -15.51 -14.70
N SER A 158 2.96 -15.24 -13.84
CA SER A 158 2.00 -14.15 -14.06
C SER A 158 2.67 -12.77 -14.09
N TRP A 159 3.76 -12.57 -13.35
CA TRP A 159 4.52 -11.33 -13.38
C TRP A 159 5.34 -11.22 -14.67
N ASP A 160 6.01 -12.30 -15.09
CA ASP A 160 6.73 -12.35 -16.37
C ASP A 160 5.79 -12.07 -17.56
N ASP A 161 4.60 -12.68 -17.56
CA ASP A 161 3.55 -12.42 -18.55
C ASP A 161 3.14 -10.93 -18.56
N ALA A 162 2.95 -10.33 -17.38
CA ALA A 162 2.61 -8.91 -17.26
C ALA A 162 3.74 -7.99 -17.77
N ILE A 163 5.01 -8.34 -17.55
CA ILE A 163 6.15 -7.61 -18.09
C ILE A 163 6.16 -7.72 -19.62
N CYS A 164 6.01 -8.93 -20.16
CA CYS A 164 5.98 -9.15 -21.61
C CYS A 164 4.82 -8.40 -22.26
N GLU A 165 3.63 -8.50 -21.68
CA GLU A 165 2.47 -7.76 -22.15
C GLU A 165 2.76 -6.26 -22.16
N SER A 166 3.40 -5.73 -21.12
CA SER A 166 3.69 -4.31 -20.98
C SER A 166 4.52 -3.71 -22.13
N MET A 167 5.28 -4.53 -22.85
CA MET A 167 6.10 -4.12 -23.99
C MET A 167 5.30 -3.90 -25.27
N ILE A 168 4.07 -4.40 -25.35
CA ILE A 168 3.19 -4.28 -26.53
C ILE A 168 2.45 -2.94 -26.45
N ALA A 169 2.22 -2.20 -27.53
CA ALA A 169 1.45 -0.94 -27.41
C ALA A 169 -0.01 -1.24 -27.01
N PRO A 170 -0.65 -0.47 -26.10
CA PRO A 170 -2.04 -0.70 -25.71
C PRO A 170 -3.03 -0.74 -26.88
N SER A 171 -2.77 0.02 -27.96
CA SER A 171 -3.57 0.02 -29.18
C SER A 171 -3.48 -1.25 -30.01
N GLN A 172 -2.45 -2.07 -29.78
CA GLN A 172 -2.23 -3.34 -30.46
C GLN A 172 -2.73 -4.53 -29.64
N ARG A 173 -3.05 -4.34 -28.36
CA ARG A 173 -3.48 -5.41 -27.46
C ARG A 173 -4.99 -5.58 -27.52
N PHE A 174 -5.45 -6.82 -27.64
CA PHE A 174 -6.84 -7.18 -27.43
C PHE A 174 -6.92 -8.57 -26.80
N TYR A 175 -8.01 -8.85 -26.10
CA TYR A 175 -8.20 -10.14 -25.44
C TYR A 175 -9.34 -10.91 -26.11
N CYS A 176 -9.18 -12.23 -26.16
CA CYS A 176 -10.25 -13.12 -26.59
C CYS A 176 -11.49 -12.95 -25.69
N PRO A 177 -12.69 -12.67 -26.24
CA PRO A 177 -13.88 -12.36 -25.45
C PRO A 177 -14.45 -13.57 -24.69
N TYR A 178 -14.01 -14.78 -25.04
CA TYR A 178 -14.45 -15.99 -24.36
C TYR A 178 -13.77 -16.12 -22.99
N LYS A 179 -14.54 -16.07 -21.90
CA LYS A 179 -14.04 -16.10 -20.52
C LYS A 179 -13.07 -17.24 -20.21
N ASN A 180 -13.29 -18.42 -20.77
CA ASN A 180 -12.43 -19.60 -20.60
C ASN A 180 -11.18 -19.58 -21.49
N CYS A 181 -11.01 -18.56 -22.32
CA CYS A 181 -9.81 -18.32 -23.10
C CYS A 181 -9.13 -17.05 -22.59
N SER A 182 -9.78 -15.88 -22.71
CA SER A 182 -9.27 -14.56 -22.29
C SER A 182 -7.83 -14.28 -22.71
N GLY A 183 -7.32 -14.98 -23.74
CA GLY A 183 -5.93 -14.89 -24.12
C GLY A 183 -5.62 -13.58 -24.82
N LEU A 184 -4.45 -13.03 -24.53
CA LEU A 184 -3.91 -11.83 -25.16
C LEU A 184 -3.56 -12.11 -26.61
N LEU A 185 -3.99 -11.23 -27.49
CA LEU A 185 -3.73 -11.22 -28.92
C LEU A 185 -3.16 -9.86 -29.32
N VAL A 186 -2.29 -9.85 -30.33
CA VAL A 186 -1.58 -8.65 -30.80
C VAL A 186 -1.99 -8.38 -32.24
N ASN A 187 -2.44 -7.16 -32.52
CA ASN A 187 -2.73 -6.70 -33.86
C ASN A 187 -1.54 -5.90 -34.40
N ASP A 188 -0.76 -6.54 -35.27
CA ASP A 188 0.37 -5.91 -35.95
C ASP A 188 -0.05 -5.12 -37.20
N ASP A 189 -1.29 -5.32 -37.67
CA ASP A 189 -1.80 -4.73 -38.91
C ASP A 189 -2.66 -3.48 -38.67
N SER A 190 -2.48 -2.48 -39.52
CA SER A 190 -3.26 -1.22 -39.50
C SER A 190 -4.65 -1.35 -40.13
N GLY A 191 -5.01 -2.55 -40.61
CA GLY A 191 -6.31 -2.84 -41.21
C GLY A 191 -7.38 -3.18 -40.17
N GLY A 192 -8.62 -2.75 -40.41
CA GLY A 192 -9.76 -3.13 -39.58
C GLY A 192 -10.08 -4.62 -39.74
N ILE A 193 -9.64 -5.45 -38.80
CA ILE A 193 -10.05 -6.86 -38.72
C ILE A 193 -11.55 -6.89 -38.41
N ARG A 194 -12.35 -7.45 -39.33
CA ARG A 194 -13.81 -7.54 -39.16
C ARG A 194 -14.21 -8.79 -38.38
N GLU A 195 -13.47 -9.88 -38.58
CA GLU A 195 -13.63 -11.19 -37.92
C GLU A 195 -12.25 -11.86 -37.87
N ALA A 196 -11.93 -12.54 -36.76
CA ALA A 196 -10.72 -13.34 -36.64
C ALA A 196 -11.03 -14.66 -35.92
N GLU A 197 -10.25 -15.70 -36.19
CA GLU A 197 -10.28 -16.90 -35.36
C GLU A 197 -9.22 -16.76 -34.26
N CYS A 198 -9.62 -16.95 -33.01
CA CYS A 198 -8.67 -16.91 -31.90
C CYS A 198 -7.68 -18.11 -32.01
N PRO A 199 -6.36 -17.90 -32.10
CA PRO A 199 -5.39 -18.99 -32.25
C PRO A 199 -5.32 -19.92 -31.03
N LEU A 200 -5.78 -19.45 -29.87
CA LEU A 200 -5.74 -20.19 -28.61
C LEU A 200 -6.95 -21.11 -28.41
N CYS A 201 -8.15 -20.67 -28.80
CA CYS A 201 -9.38 -21.43 -28.59
C CYS A 201 -10.13 -21.81 -29.87
N ARG A 202 -9.65 -21.37 -31.04
CA ARG A 202 -10.20 -21.67 -32.37
C ARG A 202 -11.67 -21.27 -32.55
N ARG A 203 -12.10 -20.26 -31.80
CA ARG A 203 -13.45 -19.69 -31.92
C ARG A 203 -13.37 -18.38 -32.68
N LEU A 204 -14.38 -18.15 -33.51
CA LEU A 204 -14.54 -16.90 -34.25
C LEU A 204 -14.87 -15.76 -33.28
N MET A 205 -14.22 -14.62 -33.47
CA MET A 205 -14.32 -13.42 -32.66
C MET A 205 -14.45 -12.18 -33.52
#